data_AF-A0A3S4IIY0-F1
#
_entry.id   AF-A0A3S4IIY0-F1
#
_cell.length_a   1.000
_cell.length_b   1.000
_cell.length_c   1.000
_cell.angle_alpha   90.00
_cell.angle_beta   90.00
_cell.angle_gamma   90.00
#
_symmetry.space_group_name_H-M   'P 1'
#
loop_
_entity.id
_entity.type
_entity.pdbx_description
1 polymer ?
#
loop_
_entity_poly.entity_id
_entity_poly.type
_entity_poly.pdbx_seq_one_letter_code
_entity_poly.pdbx_strand_id
1 'polypeptide(L)'
;MRISTQMMYQQNMRGITNSQAEWMKYGEQMSTGKRVINPSDDPIAASQAIVLAQAQAQNSQYALARTFATQKVSLEENVLSQVTAAIQTAQEKIVYAANGTLSDDDRASLASDLQGIRDQLMNLANSTDGNGRYIFAGYKTEKAPFDQANGDYSGGTENITQQVDASRTMVIGHTGDQIFNRITSKCRTGTRQQRFRNQPVCDAGYSHCSAENAGC
;
A
#
# COMPACT_ATOMS: atom_id res chain seq x y z
N MET A 1 -43.57 19.91 65.71
CA MET A 1 -44.21 19.03 64.70
C MET A 1 -44.46 17.66 65.33
N ARG A 2 -45.66 17.09 65.20
CA ARG A 2 -45.96 15.71 65.63
C ARG A 2 -45.63 14.77 64.47
N ILE A 3 -44.64 13.90 64.65
CA ILE A 3 -44.41 12.77 63.75
C ILE A 3 -45.49 11.73 64.08
N SER A 4 -46.34 11.40 63.10
CA SER A 4 -47.30 10.30 63.26
C SER A 4 -46.58 8.97 63.11
N THR A 5 -47.06 7.93 63.80
CA THR A 5 -46.61 6.54 63.64
C THR A 5 -46.57 6.11 62.17
N GLN A 6 -47.47 6.63 61.35
CA GLN A 6 -47.50 6.41 59.90
C GLN A 6 -46.27 6.98 59.17
N MET A 7 -45.80 8.18 59.53
CA MET A 7 -44.55 8.73 58.98
C MET A 7 -43.34 7.90 59.39
N MET A 8 -43.32 7.41 60.63
CA MET A 8 -42.23 6.57 61.14
C MET A 8 -42.16 5.23 60.39
N TYR A 9 -43.30 4.60 60.11
CA TYR A 9 -43.38 3.37 59.32
C TYR A 9 -42.97 3.59 57.85
N GLN A 10 -43.45 4.68 57.24
CA GLN A 10 -43.06 5.05 55.88
C GLN A 10 -41.57 5.36 55.74
N GLN A 11 -40.94 5.95 56.75
CA GLN A 11 -39.50 6.23 56.74
C GLN A 11 -38.68 4.95 56.89
N ASN A 12 -39.13 4.00 57.73
CA ASN A 12 -38.52 2.67 57.82
C ASN A 12 -38.66 1.87 56.52
N MET A 13 -39.85 1.84 55.90
CA MET A 13 -40.04 1.19 54.59
C MET A 13 -39.16 1.80 53.50
N ARG A 14 -39.03 3.13 53.43
CA ARG A 14 -38.10 3.79 52.49
C ARG A 14 -36.65 3.39 52.73
N GLY A 15 -36.24 3.25 53.98
CA GLY A 15 -34.91 2.76 54.34
C GLY A 15 -34.65 1.34 53.83
N ILE A 16 -35.62 0.44 53.98
CA ILE A 16 -35.54 -0.96 53.50
C ILE A 16 -35.49 -1.00 51.97
N THR A 17 -36.35 -0.25 51.28
CA THR A 17 -36.35 -0.24 49.80
C THR A 17 -35.05 0.35 49.23
N ASN A 18 -34.49 1.36 49.88
CA ASN A 18 -33.22 1.96 49.46
C ASN A 18 -32.05 0.99 49.65
N SER A 19 -31.99 0.29 50.79
CA SER A 19 -30.94 -0.69 51.05
C SER A 19 -31.04 -1.91 50.13
N GLN A 20 -32.25 -2.37 49.79
CA GLN A 20 -32.45 -3.41 48.77
C GLN A 20 -31.94 -2.95 47.38
N ALA A 21 -32.18 -1.68 47.01
CA ALA A 21 -31.70 -1.12 45.75
C ALA A 21 -30.16 -1.00 45.71
N GLU A 22 -29.53 -0.57 46.81
CA GLU A 22 -28.06 -0.54 46.93
C GLU A 22 -27.45 -1.95 46.84
N TRP A 23 -28.06 -2.95 47.49
CA TRP A 23 -27.63 -4.35 47.38
C TRP A 23 -27.67 -4.87 45.95
N MET A 24 -28.75 -4.60 45.21
CA MET A 24 -28.84 -4.98 43.81
C MET A 24 -27.78 -4.28 42.96
N LYS A 25 -27.53 -2.99 43.20
CA LYS A 25 -26.49 -2.23 42.50
C LYS A 25 -25.09 -2.81 42.75
N TYR A 26 -24.73 -3.10 44.00
CA TYR A 26 -23.42 -3.71 44.30
C TYR A 26 -23.32 -5.13 43.73
N GLY A 27 -24.41 -5.91 43.74
CA GLY A 27 -24.47 -7.21 43.08
C GLY A 27 -24.18 -7.11 41.58
N GLU A 28 -24.72 -6.09 40.91
CA GLU A 28 -24.47 -5.83 39.49
C GLU A 28 -23.01 -5.39 39.23
N GLN A 29 -22.44 -4.54 40.10
CA GLN A 29 -21.03 -4.11 40.00
C GLN A 29 -20.07 -5.29 40.23
N MET A 30 -20.40 -6.18 41.16
CA MET A 30 -19.66 -7.42 41.42
C MET A 30 -19.70 -8.36 40.22
N SER A 31 -20.88 -8.53 39.61
CA SER A 31 -21.06 -9.41 38.45
C SER A 31 -20.37 -8.88 37.19
N THR A 32 -20.43 -7.56 36.95
CA THR A 32 -19.83 -6.92 35.77
C THR A 32 -18.35 -6.58 35.95
N GLY A 33 -17.87 -6.52 37.20
CA GLY A 33 -16.54 -6.02 37.57
C GLY A 33 -16.35 -4.52 37.31
N LYS A 34 -17.44 -3.78 36.99
CA LYS A 34 -17.38 -2.35 36.65
C LYS A 34 -17.93 -1.51 37.78
N ARG A 35 -17.20 -0.45 38.15
CA ARG A 35 -17.67 0.54 39.13
C ARG A 35 -18.86 1.36 38.62
N VAL A 36 -18.88 1.67 37.33
CA VAL A 36 -19.91 2.49 36.68
C VAL A 36 -20.58 1.66 35.60
N ILE A 37 -21.87 1.39 35.79
CA ILE A 37 -22.67 0.54 34.89
C ILE A 37 -23.57 1.44 34.07
N ASN A 38 -24.29 2.34 34.74
CA ASN A 38 -25.16 3.31 34.10
C ASN A 38 -24.51 4.69 34.08
N PRO A 39 -24.70 5.49 33.01
CA PRO A 39 -24.24 6.88 32.97
C PRO A 39 -24.80 7.74 34.12
N SER A 40 -25.96 7.35 34.65
CA SER A 40 -26.61 8.00 35.80
C SER A 40 -25.87 7.80 37.13
N ASP A 41 -25.01 6.77 37.25
CA ASP A 41 -24.27 6.50 38.49
C ASP A 41 -23.12 7.48 38.71
N ASP A 42 -22.44 7.87 37.63
CA ASP A 42 -21.31 8.80 37.61
C ASP A 42 -21.13 9.33 36.17
N PRO A 43 -21.77 10.44 35.80
CA PRO A 43 -21.75 10.93 34.42
C PRO A 43 -20.34 11.36 33.99
N ILE A 44 -19.48 11.78 34.93
CA ILE A 44 -18.10 12.19 34.64
C ILE A 44 -17.28 10.95 34.28
N ALA A 45 -17.29 9.91 35.12
CA ALA A 45 -16.56 8.69 34.82
C ALA A 45 -17.11 7.95 33.60
N ALA A 46 -18.43 7.97 33.39
CA ALA A 46 -19.03 7.40 32.19
C ALA A 46 -18.57 8.11 30.91
N SER A 47 -18.51 9.45 30.91
CA SER A 47 -18.02 10.20 29.74
C SER A 47 -16.55 9.91 29.44
N GLN A 48 -15.70 9.81 30.45
CA GLN A 48 -14.29 9.43 30.29
C GLN A 48 -14.14 8.01 29.75
N ALA A 49 -14.94 7.06 30.23
CA ALA A 49 -14.93 5.68 29.75
C ALA A 49 -15.32 5.59 28.27
N ILE A 50 -16.28 6.40 27.81
CA ILE A 50 -16.68 6.46 26.39
C ILE A 50 -15.54 6.99 25.53
N VAL A 51 -14.89 8.09 25.94
CA VAL A 51 -13.76 8.67 25.21
C VAL A 51 -12.61 7.65 25.11
N LEU A 52 -12.30 6.95 26.20
CA LEU A 52 -11.29 5.90 26.20
C LEU A 52 -11.68 4.74 25.28
N ALA A 53 -12.92 4.26 25.33
CA ALA A 53 -13.39 3.18 24.47
C ALA A 53 -13.35 3.57 22.99
N GLN A 54 -13.68 4.82 22.66
CA GLN A 54 -13.56 5.35 21.30
C GLN A 54 -12.10 5.39 20.84
N ALA A 55 -11.19 5.88 21.69
CA ALA A 55 -9.76 5.89 21.39
C ALA A 55 -9.20 4.47 21.21
N GLN A 56 -9.64 3.51 22.03
CA GLN A 56 -9.28 2.10 21.89
C GLN A 56 -9.80 1.52 20.58
N ALA A 57 -11.06 1.78 20.21
CA ALA A 57 -11.64 1.32 18.94
C ALA A 57 -10.87 1.89 17.74
N GLN A 58 -10.53 3.19 17.75
CA GLN A 58 -9.71 3.81 16.71
C GLN A 58 -8.32 3.16 16.63
N ASN A 59 -7.66 2.94 17.77
CA ASN A 59 -6.36 2.27 17.81
C ASN A 59 -6.41 0.84 17.27
N SER A 60 -7.48 0.09 17.55
CA SER A 60 -7.68 -1.25 16.99
C SER A 60 -7.84 -1.21 15.47
N GLN A 61 -8.57 -0.24 14.92
CA GLN A 61 -8.68 -0.07 13.47
C GLN A 61 -7.34 0.29 12.83
N TYR A 62 -6.54 1.16 13.46
CA TYR A 62 -5.19 1.46 12.99
C TYR A 62 -4.24 0.26 13.09
N ALA A 63 -4.38 -0.59 14.12
CA ALA A 63 -3.62 -1.82 14.22
C ALA A 63 -3.94 -2.79 13.07
N LEU A 64 -5.23 -2.96 12.73
CA LEU A 64 -5.65 -3.75 11.57
C LEU A 64 -5.12 -3.16 10.25
N ALA A 65 -5.20 -1.84 10.09
CA ALA A 65 -4.66 -1.15 8.92
C ALA A 65 -3.15 -1.35 8.77
N ARG A 66 -2.39 -1.34 9.87
CA ARG A 66 -0.95 -1.64 9.87
C ARG A 66 -0.67 -3.08 9.48
N THR A 67 -1.41 -4.04 10.02
CA THR A 67 -1.26 -5.45 9.66
C THR A 67 -1.50 -5.67 8.17
N PHE A 68 -2.55 -5.06 7.62
CA PHE A 68 -2.84 -5.11 6.18
C PHE A 68 -1.73 -4.46 5.36
N ALA A 69 -1.24 -3.28 5.79
CA ALA A 69 -0.11 -2.62 5.14
C ALA A 69 1.14 -3.50 5.10
N THR A 70 1.51 -4.13 6.22
CA THR A 70 2.65 -5.05 6.28
C THR A 70 2.48 -6.22 5.31
N GLN A 71 1.30 -6.85 5.28
CA GLN A 71 1.04 -7.96 4.35
C GLN A 71 1.22 -7.53 2.88
N LYS A 72 0.72 -6.35 2.51
CA LYS A 72 0.83 -5.82 1.15
C LYS A 72 2.26 -5.51 0.77
N VAL A 73 2.98 -4.79 1.63
CA VAL A 73 4.38 -4.41 1.38
C VAL A 73 5.25 -5.66 1.33
N SER A 74 5.05 -6.64 2.23
CA SER A 74 5.80 -7.90 2.18
C SER A 74 5.52 -8.69 0.90
N LEU A 75 4.30 -8.68 0.38
CA LEU A 75 4.00 -9.31 -0.90
C LEU A 75 4.73 -8.60 -2.05
N GLU A 76 4.70 -7.27 -2.07
CA GLU A 76 5.41 -6.44 -3.05
C GLU A 76 6.93 -6.73 -3.02
N GLU A 77 7.53 -6.76 -1.82
CA GLU A 77 8.95 -7.07 -1.60
C GLU A 77 9.32 -8.47 -2.09
N ASN A 78 8.46 -9.47 -1.85
CA ASN A 78 8.70 -10.83 -2.32
C ASN A 78 8.76 -10.90 -3.86
N VAL A 79 7.84 -10.21 -4.55
CA VAL A 79 7.86 -10.14 -6.02
C VAL A 79 9.09 -9.38 -6.51
N LEU A 80 9.43 -8.25 -5.87
CA LEU A 80 10.61 -7.46 -6.23
C LEU A 80 11.93 -8.22 -6.00
N SER A 81 11.99 -9.07 -4.98
CA SER A 81 13.13 -9.95 -4.73
C SER A 81 13.31 -10.95 -5.89
N GLN A 82 12.22 -11.56 -6.36
CA GLN A 82 12.25 -12.46 -7.53
C GLN A 82 12.63 -11.73 -8.82
N VAL A 83 12.12 -10.51 -9.02
CA VAL A 83 12.52 -9.64 -10.14
C VAL A 83 14.02 -9.36 -10.09
N THR A 84 14.55 -9.04 -8.91
CA THR A 84 15.98 -8.73 -8.74
C THR A 84 16.84 -9.94 -9.08
N ALA A 85 16.47 -11.14 -8.62
CA ALA A 85 17.17 -12.38 -8.96
C ALA A 85 17.13 -12.66 -10.47
N ALA A 86 15.98 -12.49 -11.12
CA ALA A 86 15.85 -12.68 -12.56
C ALA A 86 16.71 -11.68 -13.37
N ILE A 87 16.78 -10.41 -12.93
CA ILE A 87 17.66 -9.41 -13.54
C ILE A 87 19.14 -9.77 -13.36
N GLN A 88 19.54 -10.27 -12.20
CA GLN A 88 20.92 -10.71 -11.96
C GLN A 88 21.29 -11.87 -12.90
N THR A 89 20.42 -12.88 -13.04
CA THR A 89 20.64 -13.97 -13.99
C THR A 89 20.69 -13.48 -15.45
N ALA A 90 19.86 -12.51 -15.83
CA ALA A 90 19.93 -11.91 -17.15
C ALA A 90 21.28 -11.21 -17.37
N GLN A 91 21.77 -10.45 -16.40
CA GLN A 91 23.07 -9.77 -16.48
C GLN A 91 24.22 -10.77 -16.61
N GLU A 92 24.22 -11.86 -15.85
CA GLU A 92 25.21 -12.93 -15.96
C GLU A 92 25.24 -13.55 -17.37
N LYS A 93 24.06 -13.85 -17.94
CA LYS A 93 23.95 -14.37 -19.31
C LYS A 93 24.41 -13.38 -20.37
N ILE A 94 24.13 -12.08 -20.20
CA ILE A 94 24.59 -11.02 -21.11
C ILE A 94 26.11 -10.89 -21.05
N VAL A 95 26.71 -10.89 -19.85
CA VAL A 95 28.17 -10.86 -19.70
C VAL A 95 28.81 -12.10 -20.32
N TYR A 96 28.19 -13.27 -20.15
CA TYR A 96 28.65 -14.49 -20.81
C TYR A 96 28.57 -14.40 -22.34
N ALA A 97 27.47 -13.85 -22.87
CA ALA A 97 27.26 -13.62 -24.30
C ALA A 97 28.26 -12.60 -24.91
N ALA A 98 28.82 -11.71 -24.10
CA ALA A 98 29.82 -10.73 -24.54
C ALA A 98 31.21 -11.35 -24.81
N ASN A 99 31.42 -12.64 -24.48
CA ASN A 99 32.65 -13.33 -24.87
C ASN A 99 32.68 -13.58 -26.38
N GLY A 100 33.70 -13.05 -27.06
CA GLY A 100 33.85 -13.11 -28.52
C GLY A 100 34.16 -14.50 -29.11
N THR A 101 34.29 -15.53 -28.27
CA THR A 101 34.60 -16.91 -28.69
C THR A 101 33.36 -17.76 -28.99
N LEU A 102 32.15 -17.25 -28.73
CA LEU A 102 30.90 -17.98 -28.99
C LEU A 102 30.58 -18.07 -30.48
N SER A 103 29.97 -19.18 -30.90
CA SER A 103 29.38 -19.33 -32.23
C SER A 103 28.06 -18.56 -32.36
N ASP A 104 27.56 -18.39 -33.59
CA ASP A 104 26.25 -17.78 -33.82
C ASP A 104 25.10 -18.64 -33.26
N ASP A 105 25.24 -19.97 -33.27
CA ASP A 105 24.25 -20.89 -32.69
C ASP A 105 24.20 -20.80 -31.15
N ASP A 106 25.35 -20.61 -30.50
CA ASP A 106 25.42 -20.37 -29.05
C ASP A 106 24.77 -19.02 -28.68
N ARG A 107 24.99 -17.98 -29.51
CA ARG A 107 24.34 -16.67 -29.34
C ARG A 107 22.83 -16.75 -29.51
N ALA A 108 22.35 -17.53 -30.49
CA ALA A 108 20.92 -17.75 -30.70
C ALA A 108 20.26 -18.46 -29.51
N SER A 109 20.95 -19.44 -28.93
CA SER A 109 20.49 -20.17 -27.74
C SER A 109 20.41 -19.24 -26.51
N LEU A 110 21.43 -18.40 -26.30
CA LEU A 110 21.41 -17.38 -25.24
C LEU A 110 20.33 -16.32 -25.45
N ALA A 111 20.03 -15.95 -26.69
CA ALA A 111 18.92 -15.04 -26.99
C ALA A 111 17.57 -15.64 -26.59
N SER A 112 17.35 -16.94 -26.84
CA SER A 112 16.15 -17.65 -26.38
C SER A 112 16.05 -17.69 -24.86
N ASP A 113 17.16 -17.91 -24.16
CA ASP A 113 17.18 -17.88 -22.69
C ASP A 113 16.82 -16.49 -22.14
N LEU A 114 17.35 -15.42 -22.76
CA LEU A 114 17.03 -14.04 -22.38
C LEU A 114 15.57 -13.68 -22.67
N GLN A 115 14.98 -14.22 -23.74
CA GLN A 115 13.55 -14.10 -24.01
C GLN A 115 12.73 -14.77 -22.90
N GLY A 116 13.11 -15.98 -22.47
CA GLY A 116 12.46 -16.66 -21.34
C GLY A 116 12.53 -15.86 -20.04
N ILE A 117 13.68 -15.23 -19.75
CA ILE A 117 13.81 -14.36 -18.56
C ILE A 117 12.95 -13.09 -18.69
N ARG A 118 12.85 -12.50 -19.88
CA ARG A 118 11.94 -11.37 -20.14
C ARG A 118 10.49 -11.78 -19.84
N ASP A 119 10.05 -12.94 -20.33
CA ASP A 119 8.68 -13.41 -20.12
C ASP A 119 8.41 -13.68 -18.63
N GLN A 120 9.39 -14.24 -17.91
CA GLN A 120 9.32 -14.38 -16.46
C GLN A 120 9.17 -13.02 -15.76
N LEU A 121 9.95 -12.02 -16.15
CA LEU A 121 9.85 -10.66 -15.59
C LEU A 121 8.49 -10.03 -15.88
N MET A 122 7.92 -10.24 -17.06
CA MET A 122 6.57 -9.75 -17.40
C MET A 122 5.49 -10.44 -16.57
N ASN A 123 5.62 -11.75 -16.33
CA ASN A 123 4.71 -12.47 -15.44
C ASN A 123 4.81 -11.96 -14.00
N LEU A 124 6.02 -11.68 -13.51
CA LEU A 124 6.23 -11.10 -12.19
C LEU A 124 5.63 -9.68 -12.08
N ALA A 125 5.80 -8.85 -13.11
CA ALA A 125 5.21 -7.52 -13.19
C ALA A 125 3.68 -7.54 -13.24
N ASN A 126 3.08 -8.64 -13.69
CA ASN A 126 1.64 -8.90 -13.69
C ASN A 126 1.19 -9.78 -12.51
N SER A 127 1.96 -9.84 -11.41
CA SER A 127 1.60 -10.61 -10.21
C SER A 127 0.32 -10.09 -9.53
N THR A 128 -0.41 -11.03 -8.93
CA THR A 128 -1.67 -10.75 -8.23
C THR A 128 -1.59 -11.06 -6.74
N ASP A 129 -2.46 -10.42 -5.97
CA ASP A 129 -2.59 -10.56 -4.51
C ASP A 129 -3.32 -11.85 -4.06
N GLY A 130 -3.43 -12.86 -4.91
CA GLY A 130 -4.24 -14.07 -4.67
C GLY A 130 -5.75 -13.85 -4.76
N ASN A 131 -6.23 -12.63 -4.52
CA ASN A 131 -7.63 -12.21 -4.73
C ASN A 131 -7.93 -11.75 -6.17
N GLY A 132 -7.04 -12.05 -7.14
CA GLY A 132 -7.18 -11.64 -8.54
C GLY A 132 -6.88 -10.16 -8.82
N ARG A 133 -6.42 -9.40 -7.82
CA ARG A 133 -6.04 -7.99 -7.97
C ARG A 133 -4.56 -7.86 -8.31
N TYR A 134 -4.25 -7.13 -9.37
CA TYR A 134 -2.86 -6.83 -9.76
C TYR A 134 -2.19 -5.87 -8.78
N ILE A 135 -1.00 -6.23 -8.30
CA ILE A 135 -0.30 -5.51 -7.22
C ILE A 135 0.28 -4.19 -7.75
N PHE A 136 0.82 -4.19 -8.97
CA PHE A 136 1.48 -3.02 -9.57
C PHE A 136 0.57 -2.15 -10.44
N ALA A 137 -0.74 -2.41 -10.45
CA ALA A 137 -1.69 -1.66 -11.27
C ALA A 137 -2.24 -0.40 -10.58
N GLY A 138 -1.78 -0.08 -9.36
CA GLY A 138 -2.34 1.01 -8.55
C GLY A 138 -3.82 0.78 -8.27
N TYR A 139 -4.62 1.84 -8.33
CA TYR A 139 -6.08 1.73 -8.16
C TYR A 139 -6.81 0.96 -9.28
N LYS A 140 -6.16 0.70 -10.42
CA LYS A 140 -6.75 -0.05 -11.55
C LYS A 140 -6.48 -1.56 -11.42
N THR A 141 -6.95 -2.17 -10.35
CA THR A 141 -6.58 -3.56 -9.99
C THR A 141 -7.20 -4.66 -10.87
N GLU A 142 -8.16 -4.32 -11.73
CA GLU A 142 -8.95 -5.30 -12.52
C GLU A 142 -8.30 -5.66 -13.87
N LYS A 143 -7.34 -4.85 -14.34
CA LYS A 143 -6.66 -5.08 -15.62
C LYS A 143 -5.16 -5.30 -15.39
N ALA A 144 -4.57 -6.18 -16.19
CA ALA A 144 -3.14 -6.40 -16.20
C ALA A 144 -2.39 -5.07 -16.46
N PRO A 145 -1.41 -4.71 -15.60
CA PRO A 145 -0.70 -3.43 -15.72
C PRO A 145 0.23 -3.39 -16.93
N PHE A 146 0.86 -4.51 -17.32
CA PHE A 146 1.82 -4.57 -18.43
C PHE A 146 1.29 -5.43 -19.59
N ASP A 147 1.40 -4.91 -20.80
CA ASP A 147 1.16 -5.68 -22.03
C ASP A 147 2.33 -6.64 -22.32
N GLN A 148 2.01 -7.90 -22.60
CA GLN A 148 3.00 -8.95 -22.89
C GLN A 148 3.76 -8.69 -24.20
N ALA A 149 3.14 -8.02 -25.17
CA ALA A 149 3.75 -7.75 -26.47
C ALA A 149 4.77 -6.60 -26.40
N ASN A 150 4.32 -5.43 -25.94
CA ASN A 150 5.10 -4.19 -26.00
C ASN A 150 5.72 -3.78 -24.65
N GLY A 151 5.31 -4.38 -23.53
CA GLY A 151 5.73 -3.96 -22.19
C GLY A 151 5.17 -2.60 -21.78
N ASP A 152 4.15 -2.10 -22.49
CA ASP A 152 3.54 -0.81 -22.19
C ASP A 152 2.72 -0.89 -20.89
N TYR A 153 2.95 0.09 -20.02
CA TYR A 153 2.22 0.21 -18.76
C TYR A 153 0.85 0.88 -18.99
N SER A 154 -0.22 0.20 -18.62
CA SER A 154 -1.61 0.70 -18.70
C SER A 154 -2.33 0.76 -17.34
N GLY A 155 -1.58 0.67 -16.24
CA GLY A 155 -2.09 0.77 -14.88
C GLY A 155 -2.41 2.20 -14.41
N GLY A 156 -2.70 2.34 -13.12
CA GLY A 156 -2.89 3.63 -12.46
C GLY A 156 -1.57 4.35 -12.19
N THR A 157 -1.59 5.68 -12.13
CA THR A 157 -0.41 6.51 -11.82
C THR A 157 -0.32 6.86 -10.32
N GLU A 158 -1.42 6.66 -9.59
CA GLU A 158 -1.51 6.94 -8.16
C GLU A 158 -1.21 5.71 -7.32
N ASN A 159 -0.38 5.92 -6.29
CA ASN A 159 -0.05 4.89 -5.31
C ASN A 159 -1.21 4.67 -4.35
N ILE A 160 -1.36 3.44 -3.88
CA ILE A 160 -2.38 3.11 -2.89
C ILE A 160 -1.85 3.53 -1.52
N THR A 161 -2.56 4.43 -0.85
CA THR A 161 -2.22 4.87 0.52
C THR A 161 -3.24 4.38 1.53
N GLN A 162 -2.76 4.03 2.73
CA GLN A 162 -3.57 3.62 3.87
C GLN A 162 -3.23 4.47 5.09
N GLN A 163 -4.25 4.91 5.83
CA GLN A 163 -4.04 5.57 7.12
C GLN A 163 -3.72 4.52 8.18
N VAL A 164 -2.58 4.71 8.86
CA VAL A 164 -2.04 3.76 9.86
C VAL A 164 -1.95 4.34 11.26
N ASP A 165 -2.23 5.64 11.38
CA ASP A 165 -2.33 6.40 12.61
C ASP A 165 -3.22 7.64 12.38
N ALA A 166 -3.67 8.29 13.45
CA ALA A 166 -4.53 9.49 13.40
C ALA A 166 -3.95 10.61 12.53
N SER A 167 -2.62 10.73 12.44
CA SER A 167 -1.93 11.76 11.67
C SER A 167 -1.04 11.24 10.54
N ARG A 168 -0.97 9.91 10.33
CA ARG A 168 0.00 9.31 9.40
C ARG A 168 -0.68 8.40 8.38
N THR A 169 -0.35 8.65 7.12
CA THR A 169 -0.67 7.78 5.98
C THR A 169 0.59 7.14 5.46
N MET A 170 0.50 5.88 5.06
CA MET A 170 1.59 5.12 4.48
C MET A 170 1.18 4.61 3.10
N VAL A 171 2.14 4.59 2.17
CA VAL A 171 1.95 3.94 0.87
C VAL A 171 2.04 2.43 1.06
N ILE A 172 1.02 1.71 0.61
CA ILE A 172 0.91 0.24 0.76
C ILE A 172 0.98 -0.51 -0.57
N GLY A 173 1.06 0.23 -1.68
CA GLY A 173 1.22 -0.36 -3.01
C GLY A 173 1.76 0.69 -3.98
N HIS A 174 2.94 0.43 -4.53
CA HIS A 174 3.53 1.27 -5.56
C HIS A 174 3.05 0.85 -6.96
N THR A 175 2.97 1.83 -7.84
CA THR A 175 2.59 1.61 -9.24
C THR A 175 3.77 1.06 -10.04
N GLY A 176 3.48 0.19 -11.00
CA GLY A 176 4.48 -0.40 -11.88
C GLY A 176 5.26 0.64 -12.69
N ASP A 177 4.68 1.80 -12.97
CA ASP A 177 5.40 2.92 -13.59
C ASP A 177 6.55 3.44 -12.71
N GLN A 178 6.30 3.58 -11.40
CA GLN A 178 7.31 4.06 -10.46
C GLN A 178 8.45 3.06 -10.24
N ILE A 179 8.14 1.76 -10.28
CA ILE A 179 9.11 0.69 -10.04
C ILE A 179 9.89 0.36 -11.32
N PHE A 180 9.18 0.05 -12.41
CA PHE A 180 9.77 -0.54 -13.61
C PHE A 180 10.09 0.51 -14.69
N ASN A 181 9.27 1.54 -14.87
CA ASN A 181 9.49 2.55 -15.93
C ASN A 181 10.44 3.67 -15.51
N ARG A 182 10.50 4.00 -14.21
CA ARG A 182 11.38 5.06 -13.72
C ARG A 182 12.86 4.77 -14.00
N ILE A 183 13.27 3.50 -13.98
CA ILE A 183 14.66 3.07 -14.21
C ILE A 183 14.96 2.93 -15.71
N THR A 184 14.01 2.44 -16.51
CA THR A 184 14.17 2.24 -17.96
C THR A 184 14.05 3.52 -18.79
N SER A 185 13.52 4.61 -18.23
CA SER A 185 13.38 5.91 -18.92
C SER A 185 14.70 6.54 -19.41
N LYS A 186 15.87 6.08 -18.94
CA LYS A 186 17.18 6.48 -19.49
C LYS A 186 17.57 5.75 -20.78
N CYS A 187 16.87 4.68 -21.14
CA CYS A 187 17.04 3.97 -22.41
C CYS A 187 15.74 4.01 -23.26
N ARG A 188 14.98 5.10 -23.17
CA ARG A 188 14.11 5.49 -24.28
C ARG A 188 14.95 6.43 -25.14
N THR A 189 15.46 5.91 -26.25
CA THR A 189 16.04 6.68 -27.35
C THR A 189 15.19 7.92 -27.54
N GLY A 190 15.80 9.06 -27.21
CA GLY A 190 15.08 10.30 -27.06
C GLY A 190 14.35 10.64 -28.35
N THR A 191 13.03 10.72 -28.27
CA THR A 191 12.20 11.69 -29.00
C THR A 191 12.54 13.14 -28.61
N ARG A 192 13.84 13.44 -28.42
CA ARG A 192 14.43 14.77 -28.44
C ARG A 192 14.63 15.30 -29.86
N GLN A 193 14.27 14.54 -30.90
CA GLN A 193 14.33 14.98 -32.30
C GLN A 193 13.23 15.97 -32.74
N GLN A 194 12.33 16.41 -31.86
CA GLN A 194 11.33 17.43 -32.23
C GLN A 194 11.49 18.79 -31.54
N ARG A 195 12.40 18.94 -30.56
CA ARG A 195 12.66 20.27 -29.94
C ARG A 195 13.90 21.00 -30.45
N PHE A 196 14.76 20.34 -31.22
CA PHE A 196 15.93 20.98 -31.84
C PHE A 196 15.84 21.08 -33.38
N ARG A 197 14.73 20.65 -34.00
CA ARG A 197 14.54 20.75 -35.47
C ARG A 197 14.23 22.16 -36.00
N ASN A 198 14.06 23.16 -35.12
CA ASN A 198 13.76 24.54 -35.53
C ASN A 198 14.79 25.57 -35.03
N GLN A 199 16.03 25.17 -34.73
CA GLN A 199 17.12 26.12 -34.60
C GLN A 199 18.08 25.93 -35.78
N PRO A 200 18.19 26.90 -36.72
CA PRO A 200 19.24 26.86 -37.71
C PRO A 200 20.58 27.04 -36.99
N VAL A 201 21.42 26.02 -36.99
CA VAL A 201 22.81 26.13 -36.56
C VAL A 201 23.59 26.67 -37.75
N CYS A 202 23.73 27.99 -37.80
CA CYS A 202 24.69 28.65 -38.68
C CYS A 202 26.01 28.77 -37.92
N ASP A 203 26.98 27.92 -38.23
CA ASP A 203 28.35 28.12 -37.78
C ASP A 203 28.98 29.31 -38.50
N ALA A 204 29.72 30.12 -37.75
CA ALA A 204 30.42 31.29 -38.26
C ALA A 204 31.51 30.86 -39.25
N GLY A 205 31.23 30.96 -40.56
CA GLY A 205 32.29 31.00 -41.57
C GLY A 205 32.05 30.38 -42.95
N TYR A 206 30.98 29.64 -43.22
CA TYR A 206 30.74 29.09 -44.57
C TYR A 206 29.24 29.08 -44.94
N SER A 207 28.91 29.59 -46.12
CA SER A 207 27.56 29.96 -46.55
C SER A 207 26.65 28.83 -47.06
N HIS A 208 26.91 27.56 -46.73
CA HIS A 208 26.09 26.43 -47.19
C HIS A 208 25.85 25.41 -46.06
N CYS A 209 24.62 25.35 -45.54
CA CYS A 209 24.15 24.24 -44.69
C CYS A 209 23.70 23.08 -45.58
N SER A 210 24.46 21.98 -45.61
CA SER A 210 24.05 20.73 -46.24
C SER A 210 23.67 19.71 -45.17
N ALA A 211 22.59 18.96 -45.40
CA ALA A 211 22.09 17.93 -44.48
C ALA A 211 22.90 16.63 -44.67
N GLU A 212 23.80 16.32 -43.72
CA GLU A 212 24.43 15.00 -43.68
C GLU A 212 23.47 13.97 -43.09
N ASN A 213 23.15 12.99 -43.93
CA ASN A 213 22.33 11.83 -43.64
C ASN A 213 23.24 10.76 -43.01
N ALA A 214 23.39 10.78 -41.69
CA ALA A 214 23.99 9.66 -40.96
C ALA A 214 22.89 8.67 -40.59
N GLY A 215 22.83 7.58 -41.34
CA GLY A 215 21.97 6.44 -41.04
C GLY A 215 22.42 5.67 -39.79
N CYS A 216 21.45 4.99 -39.20
CA CYS A 216 21.60 3.66 -38.61
C CYS A 216 20.71 2.72 -39.41
#